data_AF-A0A969ZJB6-F1
#
_entry.id   AF-A0A969ZJB6-F1
#
_cell.length_a   1.000
_cell.length_b   1.000
_cell.length_c   1.000
_cell.angle_alpha   90.00
_cell.angle_beta   90.00
_cell.angle_gamma   90.00
#
_symmetry.space_group_name_H-M   'P 1'
#
loop_
_entity.id
_entity.type
_entity.pdbx_description
1 polymer ?
#
loop_
_entity_poly.entity_id
_entity_poly.type
_entity_poly.pdbx_seq_one_letter_code
_entity_poly.pdbx_strand_id
1 'polypeptide(L)'
;MDKNNVSNYPEKLNITGLHGGLKVTFYCSSCDMNVTKEIYNQNNVEQALTEAWKEARKYFNRCHECGAWVCDGHYNENVLKCLFCQPK
;
A
#
# COMPACT_ATOMS: atom_id res chain seq x y z
N MET A 1 -14.37 15.63 14.23
CA MET A 1 -14.18 15.10 12.85
C MET A 1 -12.69 14.97 12.64
N ASP A 2 -12.12 13.83 13.03
CA ASP A 2 -10.69 13.59 12.99
C ASP A 2 -10.21 13.41 11.54
N LYS A 3 -9.74 14.50 10.93
CA LYS A 3 -9.24 14.53 9.55
C LYS A 3 -7.85 13.90 9.36
N ASN A 4 -7.36 13.08 10.30
CA ASN A 4 -5.97 12.61 10.28
C ASN A 4 -5.80 11.14 10.63
N ASN A 5 -6.72 10.25 10.21
CA ASN A 5 -6.35 8.83 10.13
C ASN A 5 -5.61 8.58 8.81
N VAL A 6 -4.37 9.07 8.75
CA VAL A 6 -3.48 8.79 7.63
C VAL A 6 -3.09 7.32 7.73
N SER A 7 -3.73 6.47 6.90
CA SER A 7 -3.32 5.08 6.79
C SER A 7 -1.85 5.01 6.31
N ASN A 8 -1.02 4.32 7.09
CA ASN A 8 0.37 4.02 6.69
C ASN A 8 0.45 3.05 5.51
N TYR A 9 -0.69 2.46 5.11
CA TYR A 9 -0.81 1.45 4.06
C TYR A 9 -1.71 1.94 2.91
N PRO A 10 -1.60 1.36 1.71
CA PRO A 10 -2.55 1.57 0.62
C PRO A 10 -3.99 1.27 1.06
N GLU A 11 -4.93 2.11 0.63
CA GLU A 11 -6.36 1.95 0.94
C GLU A 11 -6.92 0.63 0.39
N LYS A 12 -6.38 0.19 -0.75
CA LYS A 12 -6.69 -1.09 -1.37
C LYS A 12 -5.67 -2.12 -0.89
N LEU A 13 -6.12 -3.01 -0.02
CA LEU A 13 -5.36 -4.18 0.42
C LEU A 13 -6.28 -5.39 0.62
N ASN A 14 -5.71 -6.58 0.53
CA ASN A 14 -6.38 -7.83 0.84
C ASN A 14 -5.52 -8.68 1.78
N ILE A 15 -6.15 -9.36 2.73
CA ILE A 15 -5.47 -10.25 3.66
C ILE A 15 -6.20 -11.59 3.65
N THR A 16 -5.47 -12.66 3.38
CA THR A 16 -6.01 -14.02 3.33
C THR A 16 -5.19 -14.95 4.20
N GLY A 17 -5.84 -15.96 4.78
CA GLY A 17 -5.16 -16.99 5.57
C GLY A 17 -4.32 -17.91 4.68
N LEU A 18 -3.13 -18.26 5.16
CA LEU A 18 -2.30 -19.34 4.64
C LEU A 18 -2.13 -20.41 5.71
N HIS A 19 -1.69 -21.60 5.31
CA HIS A 19 -1.37 -22.63 6.29
C HIS A 19 -0.13 -22.22 7.09
N GLY A 20 -0.33 -21.80 8.34
CA GLY A 20 0.73 -21.32 9.23
C GLY A 20 1.14 -19.85 9.02
N GLY A 21 0.29 -19.02 8.41
CA GLY A 21 0.60 -17.62 8.20
C GLY A 21 -0.51 -16.80 7.53
N LEU A 22 -0.13 -15.63 7.04
CA LEU A 22 -1.02 -14.67 6.37
C LEU A 22 -0.42 -14.22 5.04
N LYS A 23 -1.26 -14.11 4.02
CA LYS A 23 -0.93 -13.51 2.74
C LYS A 23 -1.55 -12.13 2.66
N VAL A 24 -0.70 -11.12 2.53
CA VAL A 24 -1.08 -9.71 2.43
C VAL A 24 -0.78 -9.22 1.01
N THR A 25 -1.79 -8.67 0.34
CA THR A 25 -1.65 -8.06 -0.99
C THR A 25 -2.00 -6.59 -0.90
N PHE A 26 -1.07 -5.73 -1.32
CA PHE A 26 -1.25 -4.29 -1.42
C PHE A 26 -1.45 -3.89 -2.87
N TYR A 27 -2.39 -2.99 -3.16
CA TYR A 27 -2.71 -2.57 -4.53
C TYR A 27 -2.41 -1.10 -4.75
N CYS A 28 -2.09 -0.76 -6.00
CA CYS A 28 -2.08 0.61 -6.45
C CYS A 28 -3.48 1.19 -6.32
N SER A 29 -3.60 2.42 -5.82
CA SER A 29 -4.91 3.09 -5.76
C SER A 29 -5.51 3.33 -7.15
N SER A 30 -4.66 3.41 -8.18
CA SER A 30 -5.00 3.83 -9.55
C SER A 30 -5.10 2.71 -10.58
N CYS A 31 -4.61 1.50 -10.30
CA CYS A 31 -4.66 0.37 -11.22
C CYS A 31 -4.57 -0.98 -10.47
N ASP A 32 -4.54 -2.09 -11.20
CA ASP A 32 -4.51 -3.44 -10.63
C ASP A 32 -3.10 -3.94 -10.26
N MET A 33 -2.07 -3.11 -10.45
CA MET A 33 -0.72 -3.43 -9.97
C MET A 33 -0.76 -3.67 -8.47
N ASN A 34 -0.14 -4.77 -8.05
CA ASN A 34 -0.14 -5.17 -6.66
C ASN A 34 1.18 -5.83 -6.27
N VAL A 35 1.44 -5.83 -4.96
CA VAL A 35 2.57 -6.53 -4.34
C VAL A 35 2.01 -7.43 -3.25
N THR A 36 2.33 -8.71 -3.35
CA THR A 36 1.90 -9.73 -2.41
C THR A 36 3.07 -10.18 -1.53
N LYS A 37 2.81 -10.37 -0.24
CA LYS A 37 3.75 -10.86 0.76
C LYS A 37 3.10 -11.95 1.60
N GLU A 38 3.84 -13.02 1.81
CA GLU A 38 3.43 -14.13 2.67
C GLU A 38 4.25 -14.07 3.94
N ILE A 39 3.57 -13.97 5.08
CA ILE A 39 4.18 -13.87 6.39
C ILE A 39 3.85 -15.15 7.15
N TYR A 40 4.86 -15.97 7.37
CA TYR A 40 4.75 -17.25 8.07
C TYR A 40 4.99 -17.07 9.57
N ASN A 41 4.51 -18.03 10.37
CA ASN A 41 4.62 -18.04 11.84
C ASN A 41 3.98 -16.82 12.52
N GLN A 42 3.07 -16.14 11.81
CA GLN A 42 2.39 -14.95 12.28
C GLN A 42 0.89 -15.10 12.04
N ASN A 43 0.13 -15.14 13.13
CA ASN A 43 -1.34 -15.22 13.09
C ASN A 43 -1.99 -13.87 13.47
N ASN A 44 -1.20 -12.89 13.93
CA ASN A 44 -1.69 -11.55 14.18
C ASN A 44 -1.67 -10.74 12.88
N VAL A 45 -2.86 -10.29 12.47
CA VAL A 45 -3.08 -9.53 11.23
C VAL A 45 -2.28 -8.22 11.20
N GLU A 46 -2.23 -7.48 12.31
CA GLU A 46 -1.53 -6.20 12.39
C GLU A 46 -0.01 -6.36 12.27
N GLN A 47 0.55 -7.38 12.92
CA GLN A 47 1.97 -7.71 12.82
C GLN A 47 2.33 -8.16 11.41
N ALA A 48 1.55 -9.06 10.81
CA ALA A 48 1.75 -9.49 9.43
C ALA A 48 1.62 -8.33 8.43
N LEU A 49 0.64 -7.44 8.62
CA LEU A 49 0.47 -6.26 7.78
C LEU A 49 1.68 -5.33 7.86
N THR A 50 2.20 -5.10 9.08
CA THR A 50 3.39 -4.28 9.30
C THR A 50 4.63 -4.88 8.67
N GLU A 51 4.86 -6.18 8.84
CA GLU A 51 6.01 -6.88 8.24
C GLU A 51 5.92 -6.91 6.72
N ALA A 52 4.76 -7.28 6.17
CA ALA A 52 4.49 -7.25 4.74
C ALA A 52 4.73 -5.85 4.16
N TRP A 53 4.31 -4.79 4.85
CA TRP A 53 4.48 -3.43 4.38
C TRP A 53 5.93 -2.97 4.38
N LYS A 54 6.74 -3.34 5.38
CA LYS A 54 8.18 -3.01 5.40
C LYS A 54 8.87 -3.44 4.10
N GLU A 55 8.48 -4.58 3.54
CA GLU A 55 9.01 -5.06 2.27
C GLU A 55 8.32 -4.48 1.04
N ALA A 56 7.00 -4.31 1.08
CA ALA A 56 6.20 -3.86 -0.06
C ALA A 56 6.28 -2.33 -0.29
N ARG A 57 6.54 -1.54 0.75
CA ARG A 57 6.52 -0.08 0.73
C ARG A 57 7.33 0.53 -0.41
N LYS A 58 8.48 -0.05 -0.76
CA LYS A 58 9.39 0.47 -1.80
C LYS A 58 8.79 0.46 -3.22
N TYR A 59 7.68 -0.24 -3.45
CA TYR A 59 7.00 -0.32 -4.75
C TYR A 59 5.86 0.70 -4.89
N PHE A 60 5.66 1.56 -3.88
CA PHE A 60 4.58 2.54 -3.86
C PHE A 60 5.12 3.93 -3.53
N ASN A 61 4.47 4.95 -4.07
CA ASN A 61 4.71 6.36 -3.77
C ASN A 61 3.46 6.95 -3.14
N ARG A 62 3.65 7.80 -2.14
CA ARG A 62 2.53 8.48 -1.47
C ARG A 62 2.31 9.82 -2.14
N CYS A 63 1.09 10.08 -2.60
CA CYS A 63 0.72 11.40 -3.10
C CYS A 63 0.73 12.42 -1.95
N HIS A 64 1.44 13.53 -2.10
CA HIS A 64 1.49 14.59 -1.08
C HIS A 64 0.22 15.44 -1.02
N GLU A 65 -0.68 15.32 -2.00
CA GLU A 65 -1.97 16.02 -2.02
C GLU A 65 -3.07 15.17 -1.36
N CYS A 66 -3.37 13.99 -1.94
CA CYS A 66 -4.48 13.16 -1.51
C CYS A 66 -4.10 12.04 -0.54
N GLY A 67 -2.80 11.82 -0.29
CA GLY A 67 -2.32 10.76 0.60
C GLY A 67 -2.35 9.34 0.01
N ALA A 68 -2.92 9.15 -1.18
CA ALA A 68 -3.04 7.84 -1.82
C ALA A 68 -1.68 7.21 -2.14
N TRP A 69 -1.62 5.88 -2.01
CA TRP A 69 -0.46 5.08 -2.40
C TRP A 69 -0.62 4.57 -3.83
N VAL A 70 0.30 4.93 -4.71
CA VAL A 70 0.28 4.59 -6.14
C VAL A 70 1.58 3.96 -6.59
N CYS A 71 1.59 3.18 -7.67
CA CYS A 71 2.82 2.65 -8.24
C CYS A 71 3.58 3.75 -9.02
N ASP A 72 4.83 3.49 -9.39
CA ASP A 72 5.66 4.44 -10.14
C ASP A 72 4.98 4.94 -11.42
N GLY A 73 4.28 4.06 -12.15
CA GLY A 73 3.56 4.43 -13.37
C GLY A 73 2.40 5.41 -13.17
N HIS A 74 1.93 5.59 -11.93
CA HIS A 74 0.85 6.52 -11.56
C HIS A 74 1.33 7.64 -10.64
N TYR A 75 2.64 7.86 -10.57
CA TYR A 75 3.25 8.92 -9.78
C TYR A 75 3.92 9.97 -10.69
N ASN A 76 3.71 11.24 -10.37
CA ASN A 76 4.44 12.37 -10.94
C ASN A 76 5.52 12.81 -9.93
N GLU A 77 6.72 12.29 -10.14
CA GLU A 77 7.89 12.53 -9.33
C GLU A 77 8.34 13.99 -9.29
N ASN A 78 8.05 14.78 -10.34
CA ASN A 78 8.45 16.19 -10.43
C ASN A 78 7.73 17.07 -9.40
N VAL A 79 6.51 16.68 -9.01
CA VAL A 79 5.65 17.44 -8.09
C VAL A 79 5.23 16.64 -6.86
N LEU A 80 5.71 15.40 -6.73
CA LEU A 80 5.42 14.47 -5.64
C LEU A 80 3.91 14.17 -5.46
N LYS A 81 3.18 14.04 -6.58
CA LYS A 81 1.72 13.80 -6.60
C LYS A 81 1.38 12.61 -7.49
N CYS A 82 0.23 11.97 -7.27
CA CYS A 82 -0.26 10.98 -8.22
C CYS A 82 -0.77 11.66 -9.52
N LEU A 83 -0.83 10.91 -10.61
CA LEU A 83 -1.29 11.43 -11.91
C LEU A 83 -2.75 11.91 -11.92
N PHE A 84 -3.57 11.46 -10.96
CA PHE A 84 -4.93 11.97 -10.79
C PHE A 84 -4.98 13.37 -10.18
N CYS A 85 -4.05 13.69 -9.27
CA CYS A 85 -3.94 15.01 -8.67
C CYS A 85 -3.17 15.99 -9.56
N GLN A 86 -2.13 15.49 -10.24
CA GLN A 86 -1.34 16.29 -11.18
C GLN A 86 -0.80 15.38 -12.30
N PRO A 87 -1.40 15.40 -13.49
CA PRO A 87 -0.85 14.73 -14.67
C PRO A 87 0.57 15.19 -14.99
N LYS A 88 1.33 14.34 -15.71
CA LYS A 88 2.66 14.69 -16.23
C LYS A 88 2.56 15.66 -17.41
#